data_AF-A0A0R0M5C1-F1
#
_entry.id   AF-A0A0R0M5C1-F1
#
_cell.length_a   1.000
_cell.length_b   1.000
_cell.length_c   1.000
_cell.angle_alpha   90.00
_cell.angle_beta   90.00
_cell.angle_gamma   90.00
#
_symmetry.space_group_name_H-M   'P 1'
#
loop_
_entity.id
_entity.type
_entity.pdbx_description
1 polymer ?
#
loop_
_entity_poly.entity_id
_entity_poly.type
_entity_poly.pdbx_seq_one_letter_code
_entity_poly.pdbx_strand_id
1 'polypeptide(L)'
;MSYQFKVKTHVSLQKALEQLKITKEQFKSLLIHLKIHAENVRKPFRIGSEDTSYKISDINKIYNSDIYKALLINNKIAKKKNFYRQMNRDDLASKRSERRLDYVELIKKKYKTFSDAVHDLGESLTFLYIFQFFFKPQDAYDKNLLEMVNTELELFIKFCVRQQFIDQAYPSKKGIHFNLKIDCVNILFFVPIAAEDDVKFELEEELEHIKLYLTHLVMIRSRFENDPKLKAEIRDYKNKPENICIENTIFAKWLDILMEQMCISKNPQSQIRISDGTIAEKNEKIEYFHSAYVFALFNQNFKEKSTFKIGNFTDDDLTLCHPQKNETTFEKDFVDTLSKNKQQTIEDYLTDMKKEIFFD
;
A
#
# COMPACT_ATOMS: atom_id res chain seq x y z
N MET A 1 -15.95 23.53 -47.28
CA MET A 1 -15.29 22.87 -46.13
C MET A 1 -16.27 21.90 -45.52
N SER A 2 -16.06 20.59 -45.66
CA SER A 2 -16.95 19.59 -45.05
C SER A 2 -16.75 19.60 -43.53
N TYR A 3 -17.79 19.93 -42.78
CA TYR A 3 -17.82 19.72 -41.33
C TYR A 3 -17.83 18.21 -41.06
N GLN A 4 -16.66 17.61 -40.86
CA GLN A 4 -16.57 16.28 -40.27
C GLN A 4 -17.05 16.39 -38.82
N PHE A 5 -18.24 15.87 -38.54
CA PHE A 5 -18.70 15.68 -37.17
C PHE A 5 -17.72 14.75 -36.46
N LYS A 6 -16.93 15.32 -35.53
CA LYS A 6 -16.02 14.54 -34.70
C LYS A 6 -16.84 13.58 -33.85
N VAL A 7 -16.53 12.28 -33.96
CA VAL A 7 -17.18 11.24 -33.18
C VAL A 7 -16.86 11.47 -31.70
N LYS A 8 -17.88 11.53 -30.86
CA LYS A 8 -17.71 11.64 -29.41
C LYS A 8 -17.27 10.29 -28.86
N THR A 9 -16.18 10.28 -28.13
CA THR A 9 -15.55 9.06 -27.60
C THR A 9 -15.61 8.98 -26.08
N HIS A 10 -15.87 10.12 -25.42
CA HIS A 10 -15.89 10.25 -23.96
C HIS A 10 -17.19 10.86 -23.45
N VAL A 11 -17.46 10.65 -22.17
CA VAL A 11 -18.61 11.20 -21.44
C VAL A 11 -18.15 11.82 -20.12
N SER A 12 -18.70 12.97 -19.76
CA SER A 12 -18.36 13.66 -18.52
C SER A 12 -18.91 12.90 -17.30
N LEU A 13 -18.34 13.15 -16.11
CA LEU A 13 -18.78 12.52 -14.86
C LEU A 13 -20.29 12.67 -14.65
N GLN A 14 -20.83 13.89 -14.72
CA GLN A 14 -22.27 14.13 -14.53
C GLN A 14 -23.13 13.30 -15.50
N LYS A 15 -22.74 13.21 -16.77
CA LYS A 15 -23.48 12.45 -17.78
C LYS A 15 -23.37 10.94 -17.55
N ALA A 16 -22.22 10.45 -17.09
CA ALA A 16 -22.07 9.06 -16.69
C ALA A 16 -22.97 8.70 -15.50
N LEU A 17 -23.05 9.58 -14.50
CA LEU A 17 -23.93 9.39 -13.32
C LEU A 17 -25.41 9.36 -13.73
N GLU A 18 -25.84 10.27 -14.60
CA GLU A 18 -27.21 10.29 -15.14
C GLU A 18 -27.55 9.00 -15.90
N GLN A 19 -26.63 8.52 -16.74
CA GLN A 19 -26.82 7.30 -17.53
C GLN A 19 -26.90 6.05 -16.66
N LEU A 20 -26.01 5.94 -15.67
CA LEU A 20 -25.92 4.79 -14.79
C LEU A 20 -26.92 4.84 -13.62
N LYS A 21 -27.56 5.99 -13.36
CA LYS A 21 -28.54 6.19 -12.27
C LYS A 21 -28.00 5.80 -10.88
N ILE A 22 -26.78 6.23 -10.58
CA ILE A 22 -26.05 5.96 -9.34
C ILE A 22 -25.48 7.24 -8.76
N THR A 23 -25.08 7.20 -7.48
CA THR A 23 -24.42 8.34 -6.82
C THR A 23 -22.95 8.45 -7.21
N LYS A 24 -22.31 9.57 -6.87
CA LYS A 24 -20.89 9.82 -7.16
C LYS A 24 -19.99 8.82 -6.44
N GLU A 25 -20.32 8.48 -5.20
CA GLU A 25 -19.60 7.54 -4.34
C GLU A 25 -19.70 6.12 -4.89
N GLN A 26 -20.89 5.73 -5.33
CA GLN A 26 -21.13 4.46 -6.02
C GLN A 26 -20.34 4.36 -7.33
N PHE A 27 -20.25 5.46 -8.07
CA PHE A 27 -19.46 5.51 -9.28
C PHE A 27 -17.96 5.41 -8.97
N LYS A 28 -17.43 6.16 -7.99
CA LYS A 28 -16.04 6.02 -7.52
C LYS A 28 -15.72 4.55 -7.19
N SER A 29 -16.56 3.88 -6.42
CA SER A 29 -16.41 2.45 -6.10
C SER A 29 -16.32 1.58 -7.36
N LEU A 30 -17.18 1.79 -8.35
CA LEU A 30 -17.14 1.01 -9.60
C LEU A 30 -15.88 1.26 -10.42
N LEU A 31 -15.38 2.50 -10.44
CA LEU A 31 -14.12 2.85 -11.12
C LEU A 31 -12.94 2.08 -10.52
N ILE A 32 -12.89 1.99 -9.19
CA ILE A 32 -11.85 1.27 -8.44
C ILE A 32 -11.86 -0.21 -8.83
N HIS A 33 -13.01 -0.87 -8.71
CA HIS A 33 -13.12 -2.30 -8.98
C HIS A 33 -12.83 -2.68 -10.44
N LEU A 34 -13.15 -1.79 -11.37
CA LEU A 34 -13.01 -2.03 -12.81
C LEU A 34 -11.73 -1.43 -13.41
N LYS A 35 -10.89 -0.80 -12.58
CA LYS A 35 -9.64 -0.11 -12.99
C LYS A 35 -9.90 0.88 -14.15
N ILE A 36 -10.96 1.68 -14.00
CA ILE A 36 -11.32 2.70 -14.99
C ILE A 36 -10.78 4.03 -14.50
N HIS A 37 -10.06 4.72 -15.37
CA HIS A 37 -9.45 6.00 -15.06
C HIS A 37 -10.16 7.14 -15.80
N ALA A 38 -10.16 8.32 -15.19
CA ALA A 38 -10.58 9.53 -15.86
C ALA A 38 -9.52 9.98 -16.88
N GLU A 39 -9.97 10.63 -17.95
CA GLU A 39 -9.14 11.19 -19.01
C GLU A 39 -9.53 12.65 -19.24
N ASN A 40 -8.51 13.51 -19.32
CA ASN A 40 -8.70 14.93 -19.66
C ASN A 40 -8.78 15.08 -21.17
N VAL A 41 -10.01 15.15 -21.68
CA VAL A 41 -10.30 15.18 -23.12
C VAL A 41 -10.89 16.53 -23.53
N ARG A 42 -10.46 17.03 -24.69
CA ARG A 42 -10.96 18.29 -25.26
C ARG A 42 -12.47 18.21 -25.51
N LYS A 43 -13.16 19.33 -25.25
CA LYS A 43 -14.61 19.54 -25.47
C LYS A 43 -15.24 18.86 -26.72
N PRO A 44 -14.66 18.94 -27.93
CA PRO A 44 -15.30 18.33 -29.12
C PRO A 44 -15.41 16.81 -29.10
N PHE A 45 -14.62 16.11 -28.27
CA PHE A 45 -14.62 14.64 -28.20
C PHE A 45 -15.38 14.09 -26.99
N ARG A 46 -15.95 14.97 -26.15
CA ARG A 46 -16.67 14.59 -24.92
C ARG A 46 -18.15 14.95 -24.98
N ILE A 47 -18.97 14.12 -24.33
CA ILE A 47 -20.38 14.37 -24.05
C ILE A 47 -20.46 15.02 -22.67
N GLY A 48 -20.76 16.32 -22.61
CA GLY A 48 -20.90 17.07 -21.36
C GLY A 48 -19.91 18.24 -21.26
N SER A 49 -20.10 19.06 -20.23
CA SER A 49 -19.36 20.31 -20.01
C SER A 49 -18.14 20.17 -19.12
N GLU A 50 -18.14 19.21 -18.18
CA GLU A 50 -17.07 19.02 -17.19
C GLU A 50 -15.77 18.50 -17.83
N ASP A 51 -14.64 18.75 -17.16
CA ASP A 51 -13.32 18.36 -17.65
C ASP A 51 -13.00 16.89 -17.41
N THR A 52 -13.37 16.35 -16.24
CA THR A 52 -13.23 14.93 -15.92
C THR A 52 -14.15 14.08 -16.79
N SER A 53 -13.55 13.31 -17.72
CA SER A 53 -14.28 12.52 -18.70
C SER A 53 -13.83 11.06 -18.67
N TYR A 54 -14.71 10.15 -19.09
CA TYR A 54 -14.46 8.71 -19.16
C TYR A 54 -14.76 8.18 -20.55
N LYS A 55 -14.02 7.16 -21.00
CA LYS A 55 -14.31 6.51 -22.29
C LYS A 55 -15.70 5.90 -22.27
N ILE A 56 -16.46 6.10 -23.35
CA ILE A 56 -17.80 5.50 -23.50
C ILE A 56 -17.72 3.96 -23.42
N SER A 57 -16.64 3.37 -23.96
CA SER A 57 -16.40 1.93 -23.85
C SER A 57 -16.29 1.46 -22.40
N ASP A 58 -15.71 2.27 -21.52
CA ASP A 58 -15.55 1.92 -20.11
C ASP A 58 -16.86 2.09 -19.34
N ILE A 59 -17.66 3.11 -19.65
CA ILE A 59 -19.03 3.20 -19.12
C ILE A 59 -19.89 1.99 -19.54
N ASN A 60 -19.75 1.53 -20.78
CA ASN A 60 -20.41 0.32 -21.24
C ASN A 60 -19.91 -0.94 -20.49
N LYS A 61 -18.61 -1.00 -20.13
CA LYS A 61 -18.09 -2.07 -19.27
C LYS A 61 -18.73 -2.02 -17.89
N ILE A 62 -18.84 -0.83 -17.28
CA ILE A 62 -19.51 -0.65 -15.98
C ILE A 62 -20.94 -1.18 -16.06
N TYR A 63 -21.70 -0.73 -17.05
CA TYR A 63 -23.11 -1.09 -17.22
C TYR A 63 -23.31 -2.62 -17.33
N ASN A 64 -22.41 -3.30 -18.02
CA ASN A 64 -22.51 -4.75 -18.22
C ASN A 64 -21.90 -5.57 -17.07
N SER A 65 -21.18 -4.93 -16.14
CA SER A 65 -20.48 -5.61 -15.05
C SER A 65 -21.43 -6.21 -14.01
N ASP A 66 -21.00 -7.31 -13.39
CA ASP A 66 -21.77 -7.96 -12.32
C ASP A 66 -21.77 -7.14 -11.03
N ILE A 67 -20.72 -6.33 -10.81
CA ILE A 67 -20.59 -5.40 -9.69
C ILE A 67 -21.70 -4.34 -9.77
N TYR A 68 -21.90 -3.75 -10.95
CA TYR A 68 -22.96 -2.77 -11.17
C TYR A 68 -24.35 -3.40 -10.95
N LYS A 69 -24.58 -4.62 -11.46
CA LYS A 69 -25.84 -5.34 -11.23
C LYS A 69 -26.07 -5.61 -9.74
N ALA A 70 -25.04 -6.03 -9.01
CA ALA A 70 -25.11 -6.26 -7.57
C ALA A 70 -25.42 -4.96 -6.81
N LEU A 71 -24.78 -3.86 -7.19
CA LEU A 71 -25.02 -2.53 -6.63
C LEU A 71 -26.47 -2.07 -6.83
N LEU A 72 -27.03 -2.23 -8.03
CA LEU A 72 -28.44 -1.88 -8.28
C LEU A 72 -29.41 -2.72 -7.44
N ILE A 73 -29.09 -4.00 -7.21
CA ILE A 73 -29.88 -4.87 -6.34
C ILE A 73 -29.78 -4.41 -4.88
N ASN A 74 -28.58 -4.06 -4.41
CA ASN A 74 -28.37 -3.54 -3.07
C ASN A 74 -29.09 -2.21 -2.84
N ASN A 75 -29.10 -1.30 -3.82
CA ASN A 75 -29.88 -0.07 -3.78
C ASN A 75 -31.38 -0.36 -3.60
N LYS A 76 -31.93 -1.37 -4.28
CA LYS A 76 -33.33 -1.79 -4.12
C LYS A 76 -33.57 -2.41 -2.74
N ILE A 77 -32.63 -3.19 -2.23
CA ILE A 77 -32.71 -3.79 -0.90
C ILE A 77 -32.69 -2.70 0.19
N ALA A 78 -31.78 -1.74 0.10
CA ALA A 78 -31.66 -0.62 1.02
C ALA A 78 -32.95 0.21 1.08
N LYS A 79 -33.53 0.55 -0.08
CA LYS A 79 -34.84 1.23 -0.16
C LYS A 79 -35.94 0.44 0.56
N LYS A 80 -35.99 -0.88 0.35
CA LYS A 80 -36.97 -1.75 1.04
C LYS A 80 -36.71 -1.84 2.54
N LYS A 81 -35.45 -1.93 2.99
CA LYS A 81 -35.10 -1.90 4.41
C LYS A 81 -35.60 -0.61 5.07
N ASN A 82 -35.33 0.54 4.45
CA ASN A 82 -35.76 1.83 4.97
C ASN A 82 -37.30 1.93 5.04
N PHE A 83 -38.00 1.42 4.03
CA PHE A 83 -39.47 1.35 4.05
C PHE A 83 -40.00 0.51 5.23
N TYR A 84 -39.43 -0.67 5.49
CA TYR A 84 -39.85 -1.49 6.64
C TYR A 84 -39.50 -0.85 7.98
N ARG A 85 -38.33 -0.21 8.10
CA ARG A 85 -37.93 0.55 9.30
C ARG A 85 -38.91 1.68 9.60
N GLN A 86 -39.35 2.42 8.58
CA GLN A 86 -40.37 3.47 8.72
C GLN A 86 -41.73 2.91 9.19
N MET A 87 -42.01 1.63 8.92
CA MET A 87 -43.19 0.92 9.41
C MET A 87 -42.98 0.21 10.75
N ASN A 88 -41.85 0.44 11.44
CA ASN A 88 -41.46 -0.26 12.67
C ASN A 88 -41.42 -1.80 12.52
N ARG A 89 -41.02 -2.28 11.33
CA ARG A 89 -40.90 -3.71 10.97
C ARG A 89 -39.44 -4.13 10.83
N ASP A 90 -38.67 -3.97 11.90
CA ASP A 90 -37.24 -4.29 11.93
C ASP A 90 -36.97 -5.79 11.75
N ASP A 91 -37.93 -6.65 12.09
CA ASP A 91 -37.93 -8.09 11.83
C ASP A 91 -37.79 -8.40 10.33
N LEU A 92 -38.49 -7.64 9.48
CA LEU A 92 -38.45 -7.80 8.03
C LEU A 92 -37.25 -7.12 7.39
N ALA A 93 -36.82 -5.98 7.96
CA ALA A 93 -35.62 -5.28 7.49
C ALA A 93 -34.36 -6.13 7.70
N SER A 94 -34.24 -6.78 8.86
CA SER A 94 -33.06 -7.58 9.24
C SER A 94 -32.90 -8.86 8.43
N LYS A 95 -34.01 -9.46 7.97
CA LYS A 95 -33.98 -10.66 7.10
C LYS A 95 -33.44 -10.39 5.70
N ARG A 96 -33.29 -9.13 5.29
CA ARG A 96 -32.77 -8.78 3.96
C ARG A 96 -31.27 -8.59 4.02
N SER A 97 -30.51 -9.55 3.50
CA SER A 97 -29.08 -9.41 3.30
C SER A 97 -28.77 -8.67 2.00
N GLU A 98 -27.73 -7.83 2.04
CA GLU A 98 -27.15 -7.25 0.83
C GLU A 98 -26.33 -8.31 0.09
N ARG A 99 -26.28 -8.20 -1.24
CA ARG A 99 -25.37 -9.00 -2.05
C ARG A 99 -23.96 -8.51 -1.80
N ARG A 100 -23.13 -9.37 -1.24
CA ARG A 100 -21.70 -9.12 -1.09
C ARG A 100 -21.02 -9.23 -2.46
N LEU A 101 -20.07 -8.35 -2.71
CA LEU A 101 -19.19 -8.47 -3.87
C LEU A 101 -18.25 -9.65 -3.64
N ASP A 102 -18.08 -10.47 -4.67
CA ASP A 102 -17.09 -11.54 -4.66
C ASP A 102 -15.73 -10.96 -5.11
N TYR A 103 -14.97 -10.42 -4.16
CA TYR A 103 -13.65 -9.86 -4.44
C TYR A 103 -12.69 -10.91 -5.01
N VAL A 104 -12.89 -12.21 -4.73
CA VAL A 104 -12.05 -13.28 -5.29
C VAL A 104 -12.28 -13.37 -6.79
N GLU A 105 -13.53 -13.35 -7.25
CA GLU A 105 -13.83 -13.34 -8.69
C GLU A 105 -13.31 -12.07 -9.37
N LEU A 106 -13.38 -10.92 -8.69
CA LEU A 106 -12.86 -9.66 -9.21
C LEU A 106 -11.34 -9.69 -9.40
N ILE A 107 -10.61 -10.18 -8.42
CA ILE A 107 -9.15 -10.34 -8.50
C ILE A 107 -8.79 -11.31 -9.64
N LYS A 108 -9.52 -12.43 -9.78
CA LYS A 108 -9.32 -13.38 -10.89
C LYS A 108 -9.62 -12.78 -12.27
N LYS A 109 -10.62 -11.89 -12.39
CA LYS A 109 -10.92 -11.17 -13.64
C LYS A 109 -9.87 -10.10 -13.93
N LYS A 110 -9.33 -9.45 -12.88
CA LYS A 110 -8.31 -8.40 -12.97
C LYS A 110 -6.97 -8.96 -13.43
N TYR A 111 -6.52 -10.06 -12.85
CA TYR A 111 -5.23 -10.68 -13.16
C TYR A 111 -5.43 -11.96 -13.95
N LYS A 112 -4.99 -11.97 -15.21
CA LYS A 112 -5.11 -13.13 -16.09
C LYS A 112 -4.22 -14.28 -15.63
N THR A 113 -3.06 -13.95 -15.07
CA THR A 113 -2.08 -14.91 -14.57
C THR A 113 -1.71 -14.60 -13.12
N PHE A 114 -1.14 -15.59 -12.44
CA PHE A 114 -0.62 -15.40 -11.09
C PHE A 114 0.58 -14.43 -11.08
N SER A 115 1.42 -14.45 -12.11
CA SER A 115 2.54 -13.51 -12.24
C SER A 115 2.06 -12.06 -12.30
N ASP A 116 0.95 -11.79 -13.00
CA ASP A 116 0.36 -10.44 -13.05
C ASP A 116 -0.10 -9.97 -11.66
N ALA A 117 -0.68 -10.89 -10.88
CA ALA A 117 -1.13 -10.60 -9.51
C ALA A 117 0.07 -10.28 -8.60
N VAL A 118 1.12 -11.11 -8.66
CA VAL A 118 2.35 -10.91 -7.87
C VAL A 118 3.03 -9.59 -8.21
N HIS A 119 3.06 -9.20 -9.48
CA HIS A 119 3.63 -7.91 -9.89
C HIS A 119 2.91 -6.70 -9.25
N ASP A 120 1.57 -6.74 -9.18
CA ASP A 120 0.77 -5.67 -8.55
C ASP A 120 0.68 -5.80 -7.01
N LEU A 121 1.36 -6.77 -6.39
CA LEU A 121 1.35 -6.97 -4.94
C LEU A 121 1.98 -5.79 -4.18
N GLY A 122 3.01 -5.15 -4.74
CA GLY A 122 3.71 -4.04 -4.07
C GLY A 122 2.78 -2.86 -3.76
N GLU A 123 1.86 -2.57 -4.68
CA GLU A 123 0.81 -1.55 -4.49
C GLU A 123 -0.14 -1.95 -3.35
N SER A 124 -0.56 -3.21 -3.33
CA SER A 124 -1.48 -3.71 -2.29
C SER A 124 -0.84 -3.64 -0.91
N LEU A 125 0.43 -4.06 -0.79
CA LEU A 125 1.19 -3.98 0.46
C LEU A 125 1.34 -2.54 0.92
N THR A 126 1.79 -1.64 0.03
CA THR A 126 1.99 -0.22 0.36
C THR A 126 0.70 0.40 0.88
N PHE A 127 -0.41 0.18 0.16
CA PHE A 127 -1.70 0.73 0.54
C PHE A 127 -2.20 0.18 1.89
N LEU A 128 -2.04 -1.13 2.13
CA LEU A 128 -2.44 -1.75 3.40
C LEU A 128 -1.58 -1.27 4.58
N TYR A 129 -0.28 -1.03 4.37
CA TYR A 129 0.59 -0.46 5.40
C TYR A 129 0.25 1.02 5.68
N ILE A 130 -0.09 1.81 4.67
CA ILE A 130 -0.61 3.17 4.84
C ILE A 130 -1.90 3.15 5.66
N PHE A 131 -2.84 2.25 5.32
CA PHE A 131 -4.07 2.08 6.08
C PHE A 131 -3.79 1.69 7.54
N GLN A 132 -2.92 0.70 7.79
CA GLN A 132 -2.50 0.30 9.14
C GLN A 132 -1.90 1.48 9.93
N PHE A 133 -1.15 2.36 9.27
CA PHE A 133 -0.44 3.46 9.90
C PHE A 133 -1.37 4.61 10.32
N PHE A 134 -2.28 5.02 9.44
CA PHE A 134 -3.18 6.13 9.74
C PHE A 134 -4.40 5.74 10.56
N PHE A 135 -4.83 4.48 10.50
CA PHE A 135 -6.08 4.08 11.10
C PHE A 135 -5.94 3.79 12.60
N LYS A 136 -6.54 4.64 13.44
CA LYS A 136 -6.54 4.46 14.90
C LYS A 136 -7.74 3.62 15.35
N PRO A 137 -7.59 2.72 16.34
CA PRO A 137 -8.66 1.83 16.81
C PRO A 137 -9.94 2.54 17.31
N GLN A 138 -9.86 3.83 17.60
CA GLN A 138 -10.96 4.67 18.04
C GLN A 138 -11.88 5.18 16.92
N ASP A 139 -11.45 5.15 15.66
CA ASP A 139 -12.16 5.74 14.51
C ASP A 139 -13.19 4.77 13.89
N ALA A 140 -13.95 4.11 14.77
CA ALA A 140 -14.68 2.88 14.50
C ALA A 140 -15.73 2.97 13.37
N TYR A 141 -15.39 2.41 12.21
CA TYR A 141 -16.35 1.92 11.21
C TYR A 141 -16.31 0.39 11.03
N ASP A 142 -15.14 -0.24 11.19
CA ASP A 142 -15.00 -1.71 11.16
C ASP A 142 -13.71 -2.16 11.87
N LYS A 143 -13.77 -2.36 13.20
CA LYS A 143 -12.63 -2.85 13.99
C LYS A 143 -12.10 -4.20 13.47
N ASN A 144 -12.98 -5.03 12.91
CA ASN A 144 -12.59 -6.33 12.36
C ASN A 144 -11.73 -6.16 11.11
N LEU A 145 -12.01 -5.16 10.27
CA LEU A 145 -11.21 -4.93 9.05
C LEU A 145 -9.76 -4.57 9.38
N LEU A 146 -9.52 -3.69 10.36
CA LEU A 146 -8.16 -3.35 10.80
C LEU A 146 -7.43 -4.58 11.34
N GLU A 147 -8.11 -5.38 12.18
CA GLU A 147 -7.55 -6.61 12.74
C GLU A 147 -7.18 -7.61 11.64
N MET A 148 -8.05 -7.78 10.64
CA MET A 148 -7.78 -8.62 9.47
C MET A 148 -6.57 -8.12 8.68
N VAL A 149 -6.46 -6.80 8.42
CA VAL A 149 -5.29 -6.25 7.73
C VAL A 149 -4.01 -6.46 8.54
N ASN A 150 -4.03 -6.16 9.84
CA ASN A 150 -2.88 -6.34 10.72
C ASN A 150 -2.42 -7.80 10.73
N THR A 151 -3.36 -8.72 10.88
CA THR A 151 -3.08 -10.17 10.91
C THR A 151 -2.48 -10.62 9.58
N GLU A 152 -3.08 -10.24 8.44
CA GLU A 152 -2.61 -10.69 7.14
C GLU A 152 -1.25 -10.08 6.76
N LEU A 153 -0.99 -8.81 7.10
CA LEU A 153 0.33 -8.19 6.93
C LEU A 153 1.39 -8.89 7.80
N GLU A 154 1.06 -9.24 9.04
CA GLU A 154 1.97 -9.95 9.95
C GLU A 154 2.26 -11.37 9.47
N LEU A 155 1.23 -12.10 9.02
CA LEU A 155 1.40 -13.44 8.45
C LEU A 155 2.26 -13.40 7.18
N PHE A 156 2.01 -12.42 6.31
CA PHE A 156 2.76 -12.25 5.08
C PHE A 156 4.23 -11.92 5.33
N ILE A 157 4.54 -10.98 6.22
CA ILE A 157 5.94 -10.62 6.50
C ILE A 157 6.69 -11.78 7.17
N LYS A 158 6.06 -12.50 8.11
CA LYS A 158 6.64 -13.72 8.71
C LYS A 158 6.88 -14.80 7.67
N PHE A 159 5.99 -14.94 6.70
CA PHE A 159 6.22 -15.84 5.57
C PHE A 159 7.44 -15.39 4.74
N CYS A 160 7.55 -14.11 4.41
CA CYS A 160 8.69 -13.57 3.66
C CYS A 160 10.02 -13.78 4.39
N VAL A 161 10.07 -13.55 5.71
CA VAL A 161 11.27 -13.81 6.53
C VAL A 161 11.67 -15.27 6.50
N ARG A 162 10.71 -16.20 6.73
CA ARG A 162 10.97 -17.64 6.72
C ARG A 162 11.46 -18.15 5.36
N GLN A 163 10.96 -17.58 4.27
CA GLN A 163 11.37 -17.93 2.91
C GLN A 163 12.56 -17.11 2.40
N GLN A 164 13.09 -16.18 3.20
CA GLN A 164 14.14 -15.23 2.82
C GLN A 164 13.84 -14.39 1.56
N PHE A 165 12.59 -13.97 1.40
CA PHE A 165 12.14 -13.19 0.25
C PHE A 165 12.47 -11.71 0.33
N ILE A 166 12.77 -11.18 1.52
CA ILE A 166 13.19 -9.78 1.63
C ILE A 166 14.61 -9.68 1.06
N ASP A 167 14.73 -9.01 -0.08
CA ASP A 167 16.01 -8.82 -0.75
C ASP A 167 16.75 -7.62 -0.13
N GLN A 168 16.08 -6.47 -0.13
CA GLN A 168 16.68 -5.21 0.30
C GLN A 168 15.69 -4.41 1.15
N ALA A 169 16.23 -3.59 2.04
CA ALA A 169 15.46 -2.67 2.88
C ALA A 169 16.16 -1.31 2.95
N TYR A 170 15.45 -0.25 2.57
CA TYR A 170 15.98 1.10 2.45
C TYR A 170 15.23 2.06 3.38
N PRO A 171 15.86 2.52 4.47
CA PRO A 171 15.25 3.52 5.33
C PRO A 171 15.23 4.88 4.62
N SER A 172 14.16 5.63 4.84
CA SER A 172 13.97 7.02 4.42
C SER A 172 13.43 7.83 5.59
N LYS A 173 13.35 9.15 5.44
CA LYS A 173 12.75 10.03 6.46
C LYS A 173 11.28 9.71 6.75
N LYS A 174 10.55 9.16 5.77
CA LYS A 174 9.10 8.89 5.87
C LYS A 174 8.80 7.45 6.32
N GLY A 175 9.73 6.52 6.11
CA GLY A 175 9.47 5.10 6.29
C GLY A 175 10.53 4.22 5.63
N ILE A 176 10.20 2.95 5.39
CA ILE A 176 11.13 1.98 4.80
C ILE A 176 10.58 1.50 3.46
N HIS A 177 11.43 1.46 2.44
CA HIS A 177 11.16 0.73 1.21
C HIS A 177 11.72 -0.67 1.32
N PHE A 178 10.89 -1.68 1.07
CA PHE A 178 11.30 -3.07 1.00
C PHE A 178 11.23 -3.55 -0.44
N ASN A 179 12.27 -4.24 -0.86
CA ASN A 179 12.28 -4.99 -2.12
C ASN A 179 12.19 -6.48 -1.78
N LEU A 180 11.14 -7.15 -2.27
CA LEU A 180 11.05 -8.62 -2.21
C LEU A 180 11.52 -9.21 -3.53
N LYS A 181 12.29 -10.27 -3.47
CA LYS A 181 12.67 -11.07 -4.63
C LYS A 181 11.98 -12.43 -4.54
N ILE A 182 10.99 -12.63 -5.39
CA ILE A 182 10.23 -13.88 -5.50
C ILE A 182 10.43 -14.41 -6.91
N ASP A 183 11.20 -15.49 -7.05
CA ASP A 183 11.69 -16.00 -8.33
C ASP A 183 12.38 -14.90 -9.17
N CYS A 184 11.82 -14.57 -10.34
CA CYS A 184 12.30 -13.53 -11.25
C CYS A 184 11.55 -12.20 -11.11
N VAL A 185 10.66 -12.07 -10.12
CA VAL A 185 9.85 -10.87 -9.89
C VAL A 185 10.38 -10.12 -8.68
N ASN A 186 10.67 -8.84 -8.87
CA ASN A 186 10.99 -7.91 -7.80
C ASN A 186 9.74 -7.12 -7.42
N ILE A 187 9.45 -7.04 -6.12
CA ILE A 187 8.26 -6.38 -5.59
C ILE A 187 8.72 -5.31 -4.62
N LEU A 188 8.61 -4.05 -5.04
CA LEU A 188 8.91 -2.90 -4.22
C LEU A 188 7.64 -2.43 -3.51
N PHE A 189 7.71 -2.25 -2.19
CA PHE A 189 6.63 -1.67 -1.39
C PHE A 189 7.18 -0.76 -0.29
N PHE A 190 6.32 0.12 0.23
CA PHE A 190 6.68 1.10 1.24
C PHE A 190 5.90 0.89 2.54
N VAL A 191 6.58 1.11 3.66
CA VAL A 191 6.00 1.11 5.00
C VAL A 191 6.25 2.47 5.67
N PRO A 192 5.19 3.26 5.94
CA PRO A 192 5.32 4.50 6.69
C PRO A 192 5.68 4.26 8.16
N ILE A 193 6.50 5.15 8.73
CA ILE A 193 6.94 5.11 10.13
C ILE A 193 6.78 6.47 10.82
N ALA A 194 6.82 7.55 10.05
CA ALA A 194 6.53 8.89 10.53
C ALA A 194 5.56 9.58 9.58
N ALA A 195 4.64 10.36 10.14
CA ALA A 195 3.81 11.29 9.39
C ALA A 195 3.83 12.65 10.08
N GLU A 196 3.54 13.67 9.29
CA GLU A 196 3.24 15.01 9.79
C GLU A 196 1.84 14.97 10.47
N ASP A 197 1.62 15.82 11.47
CA ASP A 197 0.45 15.72 12.37
C ASP A 197 -0.92 15.98 11.68
N ASP A 198 -0.94 16.55 10.46
CA ASP A 198 -2.15 17.07 9.81
C ASP A 198 -2.76 16.16 8.72
N VAL A 199 -2.31 14.91 8.58
CA VAL A 199 -2.80 14.02 7.51
C VAL A 199 -4.15 13.41 7.87
N LYS A 200 -5.20 13.79 7.15
CA LYS A 200 -6.53 13.16 7.24
C LYS A 200 -6.65 12.01 6.24
N PHE A 201 -6.84 10.80 6.75
CA PHE A 201 -7.13 9.62 5.94
C PHE A 201 -8.64 9.35 5.94
N GLU A 202 -9.33 9.64 4.83
CA GLU A 202 -10.78 9.47 4.70
C GLU A 202 -11.16 8.00 4.45
N LEU A 203 -11.34 7.24 5.53
CA LEU A 203 -11.62 5.80 5.47
C LEU A 203 -12.78 5.41 4.54
N GLU A 204 -13.86 6.20 4.56
CA GLU A 204 -15.08 5.86 3.82
C GLU A 204 -14.84 5.81 2.30
N GLU A 205 -13.95 6.65 1.78
CA GLU A 205 -13.59 6.64 0.36
C GLU A 205 -12.70 5.45 -0.02
N GLU A 206 -11.91 4.96 0.93
CA GLU A 206 -10.86 3.96 0.70
C GLU A 206 -11.26 2.52 1.06
N LEU A 207 -12.42 2.33 1.69
CA LEU A 207 -12.89 1.02 2.18
C LEU A 207 -12.87 -0.07 1.08
N GLU A 208 -13.24 0.29 -0.14
CA GLU A 208 -13.29 -0.64 -1.26
C GLU A 208 -11.88 -1.00 -1.78
N HIS A 209 -10.93 -0.06 -1.74
CA HIS A 209 -9.52 -0.36 -1.99
C HIS A 209 -8.96 -1.30 -0.93
N ILE A 210 -9.24 -1.05 0.35
CA ILE A 210 -8.74 -1.88 1.46
C ILE A 210 -9.24 -3.32 1.28
N LYS A 211 -10.53 -3.53 1.03
CA LYS A 211 -11.09 -4.88 0.84
C LYS A 211 -10.50 -5.59 -0.38
N LEU A 212 -10.33 -4.86 -1.49
CA LEU A 212 -9.75 -5.40 -2.71
C LEU A 212 -8.29 -5.82 -2.51
N TYR A 213 -7.47 -4.95 -1.90
CA TYR A 213 -6.05 -5.20 -1.65
C TYR A 213 -5.81 -6.24 -0.56
N LEU A 214 -6.65 -6.27 0.48
CA LEU A 214 -6.63 -7.34 1.49
C LEU A 214 -6.94 -8.69 0.85
N THR A 215 -8.01 -8.78 0.04
CA THR A 215 -8.34 -10.02 -0.68
C THR A 215 -7.21 -10.43 -1.63
N HIS A 216 -6.59 -9.48 -2.32
CA HIS A 216 -5.44 -9.72 -3.18
C HIS A 216 -4.26 -10.32 -2.40
N LEU A 217 -3.89 -9.72 -1.26
CA LEU A 217 -2.83 -10.21 -0.38
C LEU A 217 -3.13 -11.63 0.13
N VAL A 218 -4.35 -11.87 0.63
CA VAL A 218 -4.79 -13.18 1.12
C VAL A 218 -4.67 -14.24 0.02
N MET A 219 -5.11 -13.93 -1.20
CA MET A 219 -5.03 -14.86 -2.33
C MET A 219 -3.58 -15.19 -2.70
N ILE A 220 -2.70 -14.19 -2.73
CA ILE A 220 -1.29 -14.41 -3.05
C ILE A 220 -0.58 -15.20 -1.95
N ARG A 221 -0.73 -14.79 -0.68
CA ARG A 221 -0.15 -15.52 0.46
C ARG A 221 -0.60 -16.97 0.49
N SER A 222 -1.91 -17.21 0.34
CA SER A 222 -2.47 -18.57 0.30
C SER A 222 -1.89 -19.39 -0.84
N ARG A 223 -1.66 -18.78 -2.01
CA ARG A 223 -1.03 -19.47 -3.14
C ARG A 223 0.44 -19.79 -2.86
N PHE A 224 1.18 -18.83 -2.30
CA PHE A 224 2.59 -19.00 -1.95
C PHE A 224 2.82 -20.09 -0.90
N GLU A 225 2.00 -20.13 0.16
CA GLU A 225 2.11 -21.15 1.21
C GLU A 225 1.85 -22.57 0.69
N ASN A 226 1.08 -22.71 -0.37
CA ASN A 226 0.76 -24.00 -0.99
C ASN A 226 1.71 -24.36 -2.14
N ASP A 227 2.68 -23.53 -2.49
CA ASP A 227 3.65 -23.82 -3.55
C ASP A 227 5.00 -24.25 -2.95
N PRO A 228 5.32 -25.56 -2.95
CA PRO A 228 6.55 -26.07 -2.34
C PRO A 228 7.83 -25.67 -3.10
N LYS A 229 7.68 -25.12 -4.32
CA LYS A 229 8.82 -24.71 -5.16
C LYS A 229 9.33 -23.32 -4.82
N LEU A 230 8.51 -22.51 -4.14
CA LEU A 230 8.87 -21.16 -3.73
C LEU A 230 9.83 -21.21 -2.54
N LYS A 231 11.13 -21.12 -2.83
CA LYS A 231 12.20 -20.94 -1.86
C LYS A 231 13.18 -19.93 -2.43
N ALA A 232 13.56 -18.91 -1.68
CA ALA A 232 14.66 -18.07 -2.11
C ALA A 232 15.99 -18.80 -1.93
N GLU A 233 16.99 -18.30 -2.64
CA GLU A 233 18.38 -18.63 -2.37
C GLU A 233 18.73 -18.16 -0.95
N ILE A 234 19.30 -19.06 -0.16
CA ILE A 234 19.72 -18.73 1.20
C ILE A 234 20.84 -17.72 1.13
N ARG A 235 20.64 -16.56 1.78
CA ARG A 235 21.65 -15.50 1.84
C ARG A 235 22.61 -15.75 2.97
N ASP A 236 23.90 -15.77 2.62
CA ASP A 236 24.98 -15.76 3.59
C ASP A 236 25.41 -14.31 3.88
N TYR A 237 25.02 -13.81 5.05
CA TYR A 237 25.35 -12.46 5.49
C TYR A 237 26.74 -12.46 6.12
N LYS A 238 27.74 -12.02 5.35
CA LYS A 238 29.11 -11.89 5.82
C LYS A 238 29.21 -10.84 6.94
N ASN A 239 30.08 -11.09 7.91
CA ASN A 239 30.39 -10.17 9.01
C ASN A 239 29.19 -9.79 9.90
N LYS A 240 28.10 -10.56 9.88
CA LYS A 240 26.99 -10.34 10.82
C LYS A 240 27.44 -10.60 12.26
N PRO A 241 27.05 -9.75 13.23
CA PRO A 241 27.26 -10.07 14.63
C PRO A 241 26.33 -11.22 15.06
N GLU A 242 26.74 -11.98 16.08
CA GLU A 242 25.92 -13.05 16.64
C GLU A 242 24.69 -12.51 17.38
N ASN A 243 24.86 -11.37 18.04
CA ASN A 243 23.82 -10.73 18.82
C ASN A 243 23.88 -9.21 18.75
N ILE A 244 22.70 -8.59 18.83
CA ILE A 244 22.50 -7.13 18.85
C ILE A 244 21.43 -6.81 19.91
N CYS A 245 21.57 -5.67 20.59
CA CYS A 245 20.50 -5.06 21.37
C CYS A 245 19.90 -3.86 20.62
N ILE A 246 18.58 -3.85 20.42
CA ILE A 246 17.86 -2.69 19.87
C ILE A 246 17.31 -1.90 21.07
N GLU A 247 17.67 -0.62 21.15
CA GLU A 247 17.20 0.31 22.18
C GLU A 247 16.17 1.29 21.58
N ASN A 248 16.47 2.59 21.60
CA ASN A 248 15.57 3.65 21.16
C ASN A 248 15.75 3.92 19.67
N THR A 249 14.89 3.32 18.86
CA THR A 249 14.79 3.60 17.43
C THR A 249 13.36 3.47 16.94
N ILE A 250 12.97 4.37 16.04
CA ILE A 250 11.66 4.32 15.36
C ILE A 250 11.53 3.08 14.46
N PHE A 251 12.65 2.44 14.12
CA PHE A 251 12.71 1.28 13.24
C PHE A 251 12.66 -0.05 13.98
N ALA A 252 12.52 -0.07 15.32
CA ALA A 252 12.76 -1.26 16.15
C ALA A 252 12.07 -2.53 15.64
N LYS A 253 10.76 -2.45 15.33
CA LYS A 253 9.97 -3.58 14.78
C LYS A 253 10.57 -4.13 13.47
N TRP A 254 11.02 -3.25 12.59
CA TRP A 254 11.54 -3.62 11.28
C TRP A 254 12.97 -4.13 11.37
N LEU A 255 13.77 -3.58 12.28
CA LEU A 255 15.09 -4.13 12.58
C LEU A 255 15.01 -5.55 13.15
N ASP A 256 14.03 -5.83 14.02
CA ASP A 256 13.78 -7.18 14.53
C ASP A 256 13.49 -8.16 13.37
N ILE A 257 12.66 -7.77 12.40
CA ILE A 257 12.34 -8.56 11.20
C ILE A 257 13.59 -8.86 10.35
N LEU A 258 14.41 -7.83 10.10
CA LEU A 258 15.64 -7.99 9.31
C LEU A 258 16.67 -8.86 10.04
N MET A 259 16.82 -8.66 11.35
CA MET A 259 17.71 -9.47 12.20
C MET A 259 17.27 -10.94 12.24
N GLU A 260 15.97 -11.21 12.32
CA GLU A 260 15.44 -12.58 12.27
C GLU A 260 15.82 -13.26 10.96
N GLN A 261 15.63 -12.58 9.81
CA GLN A 261 16.01 -13.13 8.50
C GLN A 261 17.54 -13.38 8.38
N MET A 262 18.35 -12.50 8.97
CA MET A 262 19.81 -12.66 9.04
C MET A 262 20.26 -13.71 10.06
N CYS A 263 19.36 -14.27 10.87
CA CYS A 263 19.66 -15.11 12.03
C CYS A 263 20.64 -14.41 13.00
N ILE A 264 20.33 -13.18 13.37
CA ILE A 264 21.00 -12.41 14.44
C ILE A 264 20.10 -12.46 15.66
N SER A 265 20.65 -12.86 16.80
CA SER A 265 19.87 -12.98 18.05
C SER A 265 19.72 -11.64 18.77
N LYS A 266 18.54 -11.38 19.33
CA LYS A 266 18.32 -10.22 20.20
C LYS A 266 18.83 -10.53 21.60
N ASN A 267 19.84 -9.79 22.07
CA ASN A 267 20.40 -9.98 23.41
C ASN A 267 20.53 -8.63 24.13
N PRO A 268 19.79 -8.38 25.22
CA PRO A 268 19.93 -7.15 26.03
C PRO A 268 21.34 -6.91 26.59
N GLN A 269 22.13 -7.97 26.74
CA GLN A 269 23.51 -7.91 27.22
C GLN A 269 24.54 -7.78 26.09
N SER A 270 24.10 -7.61 24.83
CA SER A 270 25.01 -7.42 23.71
C SER A 270 25.89 -6.18 23.90
N GLN A 271 27.14 -6.30 23.49
CA GLN A 271 28.08 -5.19 23.40
C GLN A 271 27.76 -4.25 22.22
N ILE A 272 26.94 -4.68 21.27
CA ILE A 272 26.50 -3.89 20.12
C ILE A 272 25.07 -3.43 20.37
N ARG A 273 24.87 -2.11 20.45
CA ARG A 273 23.56 -1.49 20.67
C ARG A 273 23.17 -0.59 19.51
N ILE A 274 21.91 -0.65 19.12
CA ILE A 274 21.32 0.18 18.06
C ILE A 274 20.43 1.25 18.69
N SER A 275 20.72 2.51 18.39
CA SER A 275 19.97 3.69 18.84
C SER A 275 20.09 4.83 17.82
N ASP A 276 19.04 5.65 17.68
CA ASP A 276 19.01 6.80 16.76
C ASP A 276 19.41 8.13 17.44
N GLY A 277 20.27 8.07 18.46
CA GLY A 277 21.02 9.25 18.94
C GLY A 277 20.81 9.66 20.39
N THR A 278 19.88 9.05 21.13
CA THR A 278 19.80 9.24 22.60
C THR A 278 20.45 8.06 23.31
N ILE A 279 21.68 8.26 23.81
CA ILE A 279 22.36 7.33 24.70
C ILE A 279 22.20 7.88 26.13
N ALA A 280 21.46 7.16 26.97
CA ALA A 280 21.21 7.60 28.35
C ALA A 280 22.47 7.60 29.22
N GLU A 281 23.31 6.57 29.09
CA GLU A 281 24.59 6.45 29.80
C GLU A 281 25.64 5.82 28.89
N LYS A 282 26.78 6.50 28.72
CA LYS A 282 27.87 6.00 27.87
C LYS A 282 28.69 4.98 28.66
N ASN A 283 28.54 3.70 28.34
CA ASN A 283 29.40 2.64 28.87
C ASN A 283 30.54 2.36 27.89
N GLU A 284 31.79 2.51 28.32
CA GLU A 284 32.98 2.31 27.47
C GLU A 284 33.10 0.90 26.89
N LYS A 285 32.45 -0.09 27.51
CA LYS A 285 32.43 -1.49 27.02
C LYS A 285 31.35 -1.76 25.97
N ILE A 286 30.47 -0.80 25.71
CA ILE A 286 29.32 -0.93 24.82
C ILE A 286 29.51 -0.03 23.62
N GLU A 287 29.42 -0.61 22.43
CA GLU A 287 29.46 0.12 21.18
C GLU A 287 28.04 0.45 20.72
N TYR A 288 27.79 1.73 20.46
CA TYR A 288 26.51 2.24 19.98
C TYR A 288 26.58 2.57 18.49
N PHE A 289 25.62 2.07 17.73
CA PHE A 289 25.49 2.28 16.29
C PHE A 289 24.12 2.84 15.92
N HIS A 290 24.09 3.61 14.84
CA HIS A 290 22.87 4.07 14.20
C HIS A 290 22.10 2.91 13.57
N SER A 291 20.76 3.00 13.47
CA SER A 291 19.91 1.97 12.85
C SER A 291 20.31 1.60 11.41
N ALA A 292 20.86 2.55 10.66
CA ALA A 292 21.45 2.36 9.34
C ALA A 292 22.50 1.23 9.27
N TYR A 293 23.17 0.91 10.39
CA TYR A 293 24.10 -0.22 10.47
C TYR A 293 23.44 -1.55 10.08
N VAL A 294 22.24 -1.82 10.61
CA VAL A 294 21.52 -3.06 10.38
C VAL A 294 21.01 -3.12 8.94
N PHE A 295 20.53 -2.00 8.40
CA PHE A 295 20.13 -1.91 6.99
C PHE A 295 21.31 -2.12 6.03
N ALA A 296 22.46 -1.51 6.30
CA ALA A 296 23.67 -1.69 5.49
C ALA A 296 24.20 -3.13 5.54
N LEU A 297 24.16 -3.76 6.73
CA LEU A 297 24.49 -5.18 6.90
C LEU A 297 23.55 -6.08 6.10
N PHE A 298 22.24 -5.81 6.18
CA PHE A 298 21.21 -6.58 5.48
C PHE A 298 21.36 -6.46 3.96
N ASN A 299 21.55 -5.24 3.46
CA ASN A 299 21.74 -4.98 2.02
C ASN A 299 23.11 -5.42 1.49
N GLN A 300 24.01 -5.91 2.35
CA GLN A 300 25.39 -6.26 2.05
C GLN A 300 26.20 -5.09 1.44
N ASN A 301 25.75 -3.85 1.64
CA ASN A 301 26.45 -2.62 1.24
C ASN A 301 27.27 -2.08 2.42
N PHE A 302 28.05 -2.97 3.03
CA PHE A 302 28.73 -2.72 4.29
C PHE A 302 30.02 -1.92 4.07
N LYS A 303 30.05 -0.68 4.57
CA LYS A 303 31.30 0.08 4.78
C LYS A 303 31.96 -0.32 6.11
N GLU A 304 33.03 0.36 6.50
CA GLU A 304 33.65 0.14 7.79
C GLU A 304 32.67 0.34 8.95
N LYS A 305 32.67 -0.60 9.92
CA LYS A 305 31.79 -0.58 11.10
C LYS A 305 31.82 0.76 11.84
N SER A 306 32.97 1.43 11.85
CA SER A 306 33.22 2.73 12.51
C SER A 306 32.39 3.89 11.96
N THR A 307 31.96 3.83 10.70
CA THR A 307 31.11 4.85 10.05
C THR A 307 29.73 4.95 10.70
N PHE A 308 29.19 3.82 11.18
CA PHE A 308 27.86 3.77 11.76
C PHE A 308 27.82 4.07 13.25
N LYS A 309 28.97 4.33 13.89
CA LYS A 309 29.01 4.65 15.32
C LYS A 309 28.28 5.98 15.58
N ILE A 310 27.50 6.02 16.65
CA ILE A 310 26.83 7.27 17.05
C ILE A 310 27.89 8.36 17.28
N GLY A 311 27.70 9.52 16.63
CA GLY A 311 28.64 10.65 16.61
C GLY A 311 29.50 10.73 15.34
N ASN A 312 29.65 9.63 14.59
CA ASN A 312 30.34 9.61 13.30
C ASN A 312 29.37 9.58 12.11
N PHE A 313 28.14 9.09 12.33
CA PHE A 313 27.12 8.95 11.30
C PHE A 313 26.57 10.30 10.84
N THR A 314 26.52 10.53 9.53
CA THR A 314 25.96 11.72 8.90
C THR A 314 24.70 11.40 8.08
N ASP A 315 23.86 12.38 7.79
CA ASP A 315 22.67 12.17 6.94
C ASP A 315 23.04 11.65 5.54
N ASP A 316 24.21 12.03 5.01
CA ASP A 316 24.72 11.51 3.74
C ASP A 316 24.99 10.00 3.82
N ASP A 317 25.23 9.44 5.01
CA ASP A 317 25.45 8.01 5.20
C ASP A 317 24.16 7.18 5.08
N LEU A 318 22.97 7.80 5.12
CA LEU A 318 21.71 7.11 4.78
C LEU A 318 21.72 6.65 3.32
N THR A 319 22.36 7.41 2.42
CA THR A 319 22.52 7.04 1.00
C THR A 319 23.31 5.73 0.82
N LEU A 320 24.09 5.33 1.82
CA LEU A 320 24.83 4.06 1.81
C LEU A 320 23.94 2.85 1.98
N CYS A 321 22.73 3.04 2.49
CA CYS A 321 21.76 1.96 2.52
C CYS A 321 21.18 1.72 1.13
N HIS A 322 21.18 2.71 0.23
CA HIS A 322 20.61 2.65 -1.12
C HIS A 322 21.54 1.91 -2.11
N PRO A 323 20.99 1.33 -3.20
CA PRO A 323 21.81 0.67 -4.21
C PRO A 323 22.72 1.70 -4.90
N GLN A 324 23.94 1.30 -5.27
CA GLN A 324 24.90 2.21 -5.92
C GLN A 324 24.36 2.68 -7.29
N LYS A 325 24.64 3.95 -7.63
CA LYS A 325 24.15 4.82 -8.74
C LYS A 325 23.97 4.25 -10.17
N ASN A 326 24.28 2.97 -10.42
CA ASN A 326 24.00 2.35 -11.71
C ASN A 326 22.52 1.97 -11.90
N GLU A 327 21.71 2.04 -10.83
CA GLU A 327 20.25 1.92 -10.88
C GLU A 327 19.60 3.29 -10.60
N THR A 328 19.59 4.17 -11.61
CA THR A 328 18.99 5.52 -11.59
C THR A 328 17.47 5.56 -11.33
N THR A 329 16.86 4.45 -10.93
CA THR A 329 15.43 4.31 -10.66
C THR A 329 15.06 4.55 -9.20
N PHE A 330 16.01 4.59 -8.26
CA PHE A 330 15.74 4.73 -6.82
C PHE A 330 15.87 6.17 -6.27
N GLU A 331 16.50 7.11 -7.00
CA GLU A 331 16.55 8.53 -6.61
C GLU A 331 15.22 9.26 -6.87
N LYS A 332 14.31 8.60 -7.59
CA LYS A 332 12.93 9.00 -7.78
C LYS A 332 12.13 8.32 -6.68
N ASP A 333 11.49 9.10 -5.81
CA ASP A 333 10.59 8.59 -4.75
C ASP A 333 9.71 7.49 -5.38
N PHE A 334 9.43 6.37 -4.71
CA PHE A 334 8.62 5.28 -5.30
C PHE A 334 7.34 5.80 -5.99
N VAL A 335 6.79 6.91 -5.49
CA VAL A 335 5.77 7.75 -6.15
C VAL A 335 6.04 7.91 -7.65
N ASP A 336 7.21 8.38 -8.04
CA ASP A 336 7.70 8.62 -9.41
C ASP A 336 7.89 7.34 -10.24
N THR A 337 7.81 6.16 -9.64
CA THR A 337 7.81 4.86 -10.35
C THR A 337 6.41 4.28 -10.55
N LEU A 338 5.40 4.85 -9.88
CA LEU A 338 4.01 4.51 -10.14
C LEU A 338 3.56 5.06 -11.50
N SER A 339 2.52 4.47 -12.09
CA SER A 339 1.93 5.03 -13.32
C SER A 339 1.52 6.50 -13.10
N LYS A 340 1.62 7.38 -14.11
CA LYS A 340 1.30 8.82 -13.98
C LYS A 340 0.01 9.15 -13.23
N ASN A 341 -1.04 8.33 -13.35
CA ASN A 341 -2.29 8.54 -12.62
C ASN A 341 -2.17 8.23 -11.12
N LYS A 342 -1.31 7.28 -10.75
CA LYS A 342 -1.02 6.88 -9.37
C LYS A 342 0.06 7.76 -8.74
N GLN A 343 1.02 8.24 -9.54
CA GLN A 343 1.82 9.43 -9.21
C GLN A 343 0.88 10.55 -8.85
N GLN A 344 -0.06 10.91 -9.72
CA GLN A 344 -1.03 11.97 -9.43
C GLN A 344 -1.90 11.65 -8.21
N THR A 345 -2.36 10.42 -7.96
CA THR A 345 -3.15 10.11 -6.75
C THR A 345 -2.32 10.22 -5.47
N ILE A 346 -1.08 9.75 -5.48
CA ILE A 346 -0.19 9.87 -4.32
C ILE A 346 0.35 11.29 -4.21
N GLU A 347 0.66 11.98 -5.29
CA GLU A 347 1.05 13.39 -5.33
C GLU A 347 -0.11 14.29 -4.93
N ASP A 348 -1.34 14.03 -5.34
CA ASP A 348 -2.55 14.75 -4.89
C ASP A 348 -2.74 14.52 -3.40
N TYR A 349 -2.59 13.27 -2.93
CA TYR A 349 -2.57 12.93 -1.50
C TYR A 349 -1.43 13.64 -0.74
N LEU A 350 -0.22 13.70 -1.30
CA LEU A 350 0.95 14.39 -0.74
C LEU A 350 0.88 15.94 -0.91
N THR A 351 0.09 16.44 -1.85
CA THR A 351 -0.09 17.87 -2.16
C THR A 351 -1.24 18.45 -1.33
N ASP A 352 -2.26 17.66 -1.05
CA ASP A 352 -3.26 17.96 -0.03
C ASP A 352 -2.62 17.99 1.37
N MET A 353 -1.59 17.16 1.63
CA MET A 353 -0.72 17.32 2.81
C MET A 353 0.11 18.61 2.81
N LYS A 354 0.38 19.23 1.65
CA LYS A 354 1.11 20.52 1.55
C LYS A 354 0.21 21.76 1.58
N LYS A 355 -1.12 21.58 1.57
CA LYS A 355 -2.07 22.67 1.37
C LYS A 355 -2.90 22.96 2.62
N GLU A 356 -2.26 23.11 3.79
CA GLU A 356 -2.60 24.16 4.75
C GLU A 356 -1.34 24.47 5.57
N ILE A 357 -0.54 25.44 5.13
CA ILE A 357 0.01 26.57 5.90
C ILE A 357 0.47 27.60 4.85
N PHE A 358 -0.39 28.58 4.61
CA PHE A 358 0.02 29.95 4.30
C PHE A 358 -1.04 30.85 4.93
N PHE A 359 -0.75 31.37 6.12
CA PHE A 359 -1.01 32.77 6.44
C PHE A 359 0.17 33.24 7.31
N ASP A 360 0.83 34.28 6.79
CA ASP A 360 1.87 35.18 7.34
C ASP A 360 2.65 34.78 8.59
#